data_AF-A0A9D1XXB6-F1
#
_entry.id   AF-A0A9D1XXB6-F1
#
_cell.length_a   1.000
_cell.length_b   1.000
_cell.length_c   1.000
_cell.angle_alpha   90.00
_cell.angle_beta   90.00
_cell.angle_gamma   90.00
#
_symmetry.space_group_name_H-M   'P 1'
#
loop_
_entity.id
_entity.type
_entity.pdbx_description
1 polymer ?
#
loop_
_entity_poly.entity_id
_entity_poly.type
_entity_poly.pdbx_seq_one_letter_code
_entity_poly.pdbx_strand_id
1 'polypeptide(L)'
;MYFAVGANNLTGYDYTHVLVFNKDMVNDNKLDNPYELVDSGAWTFEKYESMVKGITQDINGDSVMDGDDIYGYLSQPKAVLPAFWIAADVLSLNKDENNYPVFTMPSDQKFISIFEQVYRMTWDNNSWYSNQSRTNYDDLLINMFQNEQALFMDITFFYIASLRDMDADFGIIPYPKYDEEQENYYSRIEGCELTCVPVTAGDLERTSIILEALACESYKSVVPAYYEIALKTKYTRDVDSARMLDIIFENRIFDLGDTIWCTELRDGVFEGMFMNNDRALSSKFASMQTTMDEKLAKTIEAFTED
;
A
#
# COMPACT_ATOMS: atom_id res chain seq x y z
N MET A 1 25.27 -11.79 -10.21
CA MET A 1 25.15 -10.97 -8.99
C MET A 1 24.23 -11.72 -8.05
N TYR A 2 24.41 -11.66 -6.74
CA TYR A 2 23.54 -12.36 -5.79
C TYR A 2 22.71 -11.37 -4.98
N PHE A 3 21.44 -11.69 -4.76
CA PHE A 3 20.52 -10.87 -3.96
C PHE A 3 20.04 -11.67 -2.75
N ALA A 4 19.94 -11.00 -1.61
CA ALA A 4 19.42 -11.58 -0.37
C ALA A 4 18.44 -10.61 0.30
N VAL A 5 17.38 -11.20 0.86
CA VAL A 5 16.41 -10.53 1.72
C VAL A 5 16.31 -11.33 3.01
N GLY A 6 16.36 -10.65 4.14
CA GLY A 6 16.32 -11.28 5.45
C GLY A 6 15.99 -10.27 6.54
N ALA A 7 15.92 -10.76 7.78
CA ALA A 7 15.59 -9.96 8.96
C ALA A 7 16.58 -8.83 9.25
N ASN A 8 17.75 -8.82 8.59
CA ASN A 8 18.69 -7.70 8.63
C ASN A 8 18.18 -6.45 7.91
N ASN A 9 17.06 -6.55 7.19
CA ASN A 9 16.42 -5.42 6.54
C ASN A 9 14.98 -5.19 7.05
N LEU A 10 14.73 -4.00 7.61
CA LEU A 10 13.43 -3.55 8.07
C LEU A 10 12.59 -2.85 6.99
N THR A 11 13.12 -2.52 5.82
CA THR A 11 12.38 -1.75 4.79
C THR A 11 11.10 -2.43 4.35
N GLY A 12 11.09 -3.77 4.27
CA GLY A 12 9.86 -4.50 3.94
C GLY A 12 8.79 -4.42 5.04
N TYR A 13 9.18 -4.07 6.28
CA TYR A 13 8.25 -3.73 7.35
C TYR A 13 7.84 -2.27 7.26
N ASP A 14 8.81 -1.36 7.18
CA ASP A 14 8.59 0.09 7.11
C ASP A 14 7.71 0.51 5.93
N TYR A 15 7.86 -0.11 4.76
CA TYR A 15 7.10 0.24 3.56
C TYR A 15 5.79 -0.54 3.38
N THR A 16 5.31 -1.21 4.44
CA THR A 16 3.97 -1.80 4.40
C THR A 16 2.92 -0.70 4.54
N HIS A 17 2.00 -0.63 3.58
CA HIS A 17 0.86 0.28 3.57
C HIS A 17 -0.28 -0.23 4.43
N VAL A 18 -0.90 0.68 5.17
CA VAL A 18 -2.05 0.45 6.05
C VAL A 18 -3.00 1.64 5.98
N LEU A 19 -4.22 1.45 6.46
CA LEU A 19 -5.13 2.56 6.73
C LEU A 19 -5.05 2.94 8.21
N VAL A 20 -4.85 4.22 8.49
CA VAL A 20 -5.22 4.79 9.79
C VAL A 20 -6.60 5.39 9.70
N PHE A 21 -7.37 5.32 10.79
CA PHE A 21 -8.70 5.92 10.87
C PHE A 21 -8.86 6.80 12.09
N ASN A 22 -9.56 7.92 11.95
CA ASN A 22 -9.86 8.83 13.05
C ASN A 22 -11.04 8.27 13.88
N LYS A 23 -10.79 7.96 15.17
CA LYS A 23 -11.80 7.34 16.05
C LYS A 23 -12.90 8.31 16.46
N ASP A 24 -12.57 9.58 16.63
CA ASP A 24 -13.53 10.61 17.00
C ASP A 24 -14.53 10.83 15.86
N MET A 25 -14.06 10.88 14.61
CA MET A 25 -14.93 10.93 13.44
C MET A 25 -15.84 9.70 13.31
N VAL A 26 -15.34 8.48 13.61
CA VAL A 26 -16.18 7.26 13.64
C VAL A 26 -17.31 7.41 14.66
N ASN A 27 -16.99 7.87 15.87
CA ASN A 27 -17.95 7.99 16.97
C ASN A 27 -18.97 9.11 16.72
N ASP A 28 -18.52 10.29 16.32
CA ASP A 28 -19.36 11.47 16.12
C ASP A 28 -20.36 11.29 14.98
N ASN A 29 -19.96 10.55 13.95
CA ASN A 29 -20.80 10.22 12.80
C ASN A 29 -21.56 8.91 12.96
N LYS A 30 -21.41 8.23 14.11
CA LYS A 30 -22.08 6.95 14.44
C LYS A 30 -21.84 5.89 13.36
N LEU A 31 -20.62 5.83 12.87
CA LEU A 31 -20.21 4.84 11.89
C LEU A 31 -19.95 3.50 12.58
N ASP A 32 -20.02 2.41 11.82
CA ASP A 32 -19.63 1.11 12.31
C ASP A 32 -18.14 1.10 12.66
N ASN A 33 -17.78 0.39 13.73
CA ASN A 33 -16.40 0.31 14.22
C ASN A 33 -15.52 -0.45 13.20
N PRO A 34 -14.46 0.18 12.64
CA PRO A 34 -13.60 -0.48 11.66
C PRO A 34 -12.93 -1.76 12.16
N TYR A 35 -12.57 -1.87 13.45
CA TYR A 35 -12.01 -3.11 14.00
C TYR A 35 -13.01 -4.27 13.98
N GLU A 36 -14.26 -4.00 14.35
CA GLU A 36 -15.32 -5.02 14.35
C GLU A 36 -15.66 -5.46 12.92
N LEU A 37 -15.57 -4.55 11.95
CA LEU A 37 -15.72 -4.87 10.54
C LEU A 37 -14.59 -5.80 10.04
N VAL A 38 -13.35 -5.59 10.48
CA VAL A 38 -12.23 -6.49 10.15
C VAL A 38 -12.46 -7.86 10.79
N ASP A 39 -12.82 -7.90 12.08
CA ASP A 39 -13.01 -9.14 12.83
C ASP A 39 -14.15 -10.01 12.33
N SER A 40 -15.22 -9.38 11.84
CA SER A 40 -16.38 -10.06 11.27
C SER A 40 -16.19 -10.47 9.81
N GLY A 41 -15.13 -9.99 9.14
CA GLY A 41 -14.92 -10.21 7.71
C GLY A 41 -15.68 -9.25 6.80
N ALA A 42 -16.47 -8.33 7.36
CA ALA A 42 -17.33 -7.36 6.64
C ALA A 42 -16.59 -6.09 6.17
N TRP A 43 -15.29 -5.96 6.49
CA TRP A 43 -14.46 -4.87 5.97
C TRP A 43 -14.11 -5.07 4.49
N THR A 44 -15.01 -4.61 3.62
CA THR A 44 -14.94 -4.76 2.15
C THR A 44 -14.88 -3.41 1.42
N PHE A 45 -14.58 -3.42 0.12
CA PHE A 45 -14.58 -2.21 -0.71
C PHE A 45 -15.94 -1.51 -0.71
N GLU A 46 -17.04 -2.26 -0.70
CA GLU A 46 -18.39 -1.70 -0.60
C GLU A 46 -18.58 -0.96 0.73
N LYS A 47 -18.17 -1.59 1.85
CA LYS A 47 -18.29 -0.99 3.17
C LYS A 47 -17.40 0.26 3.29
N TYR A 48 -16.17 0.16 2.82
CA TYR A 48 -15.23 1.28 2.75
C TYR A 48 -15.80 2.44 1.93
N GLU A 49 -16.28 2.19 0.71
CA GLU A 49 -16.89 3.19 -0.18
C GLU A 49 -18.07 3.89 0.50
N SER A 50 -18.93 3.15 1.19
CA SER A 50 -20.05 3.73 1.94
C SER A 50 -19.58 4.66 3.05
N MET A 51 -18.50 4.32 3.77
CA MET A 51 -18.00 5.13 4.88
C MET A 51 -17.29 6.39 4.38
N VAL A 52 -16.41 6.28 3.39
CA VAL A 52 -15.70 7.44 2.82
C VAL A 52 -16.66 8.42 2.16
N LYS A 53 -17.68 7.91 1.46
CA LYS A 53 -18.71 8.76 0.87
C LYS A 53 -19.56 9.46 1.91
N GLY A 54 -19.91 8.78 3.00
CA GLY A 54 -20.80 9.29 4.04
C GLY A 54 -20.23 10.48 4.83
N ILE A 55 -18.91 10.60 4.90
CA ILE A 55 -18.21 11.66 5.66
C ILE A 55 -17.72 12.81 4.78
N THR A 56 -17.60 12.58 3.47
CA THR A 56 -17.08 13.60 2.54
C THR A 56 -18.05 14.77 2.48
N GLN A 57 -17.57 15.97 2.80
CA GLN A 57 -18.41 17.14 2.94
C GLN A 57 -17.67 18.42 2.55
N ASP A 58 -18.30 19.20 1.65
CA ASP A 58 -18.00 20.61 1.44
C ASP A 58 -18.51 21.41 2.64
N ILE A 59 -17.58 21.89 3.48
CA ILE A 59 -17.88 22.59 4.73
C ILE A 59 -18.11 24.07 4.48
N ASN A 60 -17.43 24.66 3.50
CA ASN A 60 -17.44 26.09 3.24
C ASN A 60 -18.63 26.52 2.32
N GLY A 61 -19.24 25.54 1.64
CA GLY A 61 -20.43 25.69 0.80
C GLY A 61 -20.19 26.33 -0.56
N ASP A 62 -18.95 26.33 -1.05
CA ASP A 62 -18.57 26.96 -2.32
C ASP A 62 -18.70 26.03 -3.55
N SER A 63 -19.10 24.76 -3.30
CA SER A 63 -19.24 23.70 -4.31
C SER A 63 -17.92 23.25 -4.95
N VAL A 64 -16.79 23.52 -4.30
CA VAL A 64 -15.45 23.09 -4.67
C VAL A 64 -14.87 22.30 -3.49
N MET A 65 -14.51 21.03 -3.72
CA MET A 65 -13.82 20.24 -2.71
C MET A 65 -12.34 20.61 -2.67
N ASP A 66 -11.87 21.27 -1.62
CA ASP A 66 -10.47 21.68 -1.44
C ASP A 66 -9.90 21.47 -0.01
N GLY A 67 -8.79 22.14 0.32
CA GLY A 67 -8.09 21.95 1.59
C GLY A 67 -8.87 22.38 2.84
N ASP A 68 -10.00 23.08 2.69
CA ASP A 68 -10.85 23.54 3.78
C ASP A 68 -11.99 22.55 4.12
N ASP A 69 -12.08 21.42 3.41
CA ASP A 69 -13.18 20.46 3.50
C ASP A 69 -12.84 19.17 4.25
N ILE A 70 -13.86 18.31 4.43
CA ILE A 70 -13.73 16.98 5.03
C ILE A 70 -13.76 15.92 3.94
N TYR A 71 -12.81 14.99 4.02
CA TYR A 71 -12.68 13.89 3.07
C TYR A 71 -12.89 12.52 3.73
N GLY A 72 -13.30 11.55 2.93
CA GLY A 72 -13.30 10.16 3.36
C GLY A 72 -11.91 9.55 3.40
N TYR A 73 -11.02 9.97 2.51
CA TYR A 73 -9.74 9.31 2.26
C TYR A 73 -8.62 10.29 1.88
N LEU A 74 -7.48 10.15 2.54
CA LEU A 74 -6.23 10.82 2.18
C LEU A 74 -5.21 9.79 1.71
N SER A 75 -4.57 10.04 0.58
CA SER A 75 -3.50 9.17 0.06
C SER A 75 -2.73 9.89 -1.04
N GLN A 76 -1.47 9.51 -1.21
CA GLN A 76 -0.71 9.89 -2.39
C GLN A 76 -1.32 9.26 -3.65
N PRO A 77 -1.37 9.97 -4.80
CA PRO A 77 -1.97 9.44 -6.03
C PRO A 77 -1.37 8.10 -6.46
N LYS A 78 -0.04 7.98 -6.38
CA LYS A 78 0.69 6.76 -6.75
C LYS A 78 0.44 5.56 -5.84
N ALA A 79 -0.10 5.77 -4.63
CA ALA A 79 -0.38 4.72 -3.66
C ALA A 79 -1.81 4.18 -3.79
N VAL A 80 -2.75 4.99 -4.29
CA VAL A 80 -4.18 4.64 -4.31
C VAL A 80 -4.45 3.34 -5.06
N LEU A 81 -4.23 3.32 -6.37
CA LEU A 81 -4.53 2.15 -7.17
C LEU A 81 -3.79 0.88 -6.69
N PRO A 82 -2.45 0.90 -6.46
CA PRO A 82 -1.75 -0.30 -6.03
C PRO A 82 -2.19 -0.84 -4.68
N ALA A 83 -2.48 0.03 -3.71
CA ALA A 83 -2.96 -0.44 -2.42
C ALA A 83 -4.29 -1.20 -2.55
N PHE A 84 -5.22 -0.71 -3.38
CA PHE A 84 -6.50 -1.39 -3.59
C PHE A 84 -6.36 -2.67 -4.44
N TRP A 85 -5.67 -2.68 -5.58
CA TRP A 85 -5.60 -3.92 -6.37
C TRP A 85 -4.86 -5.04 -5.62
N ILE A 86 -3.82 -4.70 -4.86
CA ILE A 86 -3.09 -5.67 -4.03
C ILE A 86 -3.97 -6.16 -2.87
N ALA A 87 -4.71 -5.26 -2.22
CA ALA A 87 -5.66 -5.64 -1.16
C ALA A 87 -6.75 -6.60 -1.67
N ALA A 88 -7.07 -6.54 -2.97
CA ALA A 88 -8.01 -7.40 -3.65
C ALA A 88 -7.39 -8.70 -4.22
N ASP A 89 -6.17 -9.06 -3.82
CA ASP A 89 -5.46 -10.26 -4.30
C ASP A 89 -5.22 -10.26 -5.81
N VAL A 90 -4.97 -9.08 -6.38
CA VAL A 90 -4.58 -8.92 -7.79
C VAL A 90 -3.12 -8.49 -7.84
N LEU A 91 -2.37 -9.08 -8.77
CA LEU A 91 -0.98 -8.73 -9.04
C LEU A 91 -0.85 -8.14 -10.44
N SER A 92 -0.02 -7.12 -10.58
CA SER A 92 0.29 -6.54 -11.88
C SER A 92 1.09 -7.50 -12.78
N LEU A 93 1.91 -8.36 -12.17
CA LEU A 93 2.65 -9.43 -12.82
C LEU A 93 2.34 -10.77 -12.16
N ASN A 94 2.12 -11.80 -12.97
CA ASN A 94 1.98 -13.19 -12.52
C ASN A 94 3.16 -14.03 -12.99
N LYS A 95 3.11 -15.34 -12.73
CA LYS A 95 4.12 -16.30 -13.18
C LYS A 95 3.57 -17.19 -14.30
N ASP A 96 4.39 -17.49 -15.29
CA ASP A 96 4.12 -18.54 -16.28
C ASP A 96 4.41 -19.94 -15.72
N GLU A 97 4.25 -20.96 -16.56
CA GLU A 97 4.52 -22.38 -16.23
C GLU A 97 5.98 -22.65 -15.82
N ASN A 98 6.91 -21.77 -16.20
CA ASN A 98 8.34 -21.86 -15.90
C ASN A 98 8.75 -20.98 -14.71
N ASN A 99 7.80 -20.34 -14.01
CA ASN A 99 8.01 -19.36 -12.94
C ASN A 99 8.60 -18.02 -13.38
N TYR A 100 8.55 -17.67 -14.67
CA TYR A 100 8.95 -16.35 -15.15
C TYR A 100 7.82 -15.32 -15.02
N PRO A 101 8.17 -14.04 -14.73
CA PRO A 101 7.17 -12.99 -14.60
C PRO A 101 6.52 -12.70 -15.97
N VAL A 102 5.19 -12.59 -15.98
CA VAL A 102 4.37 -12.27 -17.16
C VAL A 102 3.37 -11.16 -16.83
N PHE A 103 3.17 -10.26 -17.78
CA PHE A 103 2.23 -9.15 -17.63
C PHE A 103 0.80 -9.59 -17.92
N THR A 104 -0.08 -9.56 -16.91
CA THR A 104 -1.43 -10.15 -16.97
C THR A 104 -2.57 -9.16 -16.76
N MET A 105 -2.30 -7.93 -16.31
CA MET A 105 -3.36 -6.95 -16.06
C MET A 105 -4.33 -6.73 -17.24
N PRO A 106 -3.87 -6.70 -18.51
CA PRO A 106 -4.77 -6.45 -19.64
C PRO A 106 -5.90 -7.48 -19.81
N SER A 107 -5.69 -8.72 -19.36
CA SER A 107 -6.69 -9.79 -19.44
C SER A 107 -7.43 -10.05 -18.14
N ASP A 108 -7.04 -9.40 -17.04
CA ASP A 108 -7.63 -9.59 -15.72
C ASP A 108 -8.91 -8.74 -15.54
N GLN A 109 -10.07 -9.42 -15.55
CA GLN A 109 -11.37 -8.77 -15.37
C GLN A 109 -11.58 -8.24 -13.95
N LYS A 110 -10.96 -8.86 -12.95
CA LYS A 110 -11.03 -8.39 -11.55
C LYS A 110 -10.26 -7.08 -11.43
N PHE A 111 -9.06 -7.00 -12.03
CA PHE A 111 -8.31 -5.74 -12.09
C PHE A 111 -9.12 -4.59 -12.69
N ILE A 112 -9.76 -4.82 -13.85
CA ILE A 112 -10.58 -3.79 -14.54
C ILE A 112 -11.73 -3.32 -13.63
N SER A 113 -12.40 -4.26 -12.96
CA SER A 113 -13.50 -3.95 -12.04
C SER A 113 -13.03 -3.15 -10.82
N ILE A 114 -11.87 -3.50 -10.26
CA ILE A 114 -11.23 -2.76 -9.16
C ILE A 114 -10.86 -1.35 -9.61
N PHE A 115 -10.24 -1.21 -10.79
CA PHE A 115 -9.89 0.09 -11.34
C PHE A 115 -11.11 1.01 -11.43
N GLU A 116 -12.21 0.55 -12.02
CA GLU A 116 -13.45 1.33 -12.10
C GLU A 116 -14.03 1.67 -10.72
N GLN A 117 -14.01 0.73 -9.78
CA GLN A 117 -14.50 0.92 -8.42
C GLN A 117 -13.65 1.92 -7.62
N VAL A 118 -12.32 1.88 -7.76
CA VAL A 118 -11.42 2.83 -7.10
C VAL A 118 -11.65 4.24 -7.62
N TYR A 119 -11.78 4.44 -8.93
CA TYR A 119 -12.14 5.74 -9.50
C TYR A 119 -13.51 6.23 -9.04
N ARG A 120 -14.49 5.33 -8.87
CA ARG A 120 -15.80 5.68 -8.33
C ARG A 120 -15.72 6.14 -6.87
N MET A 121 -15.09 5.37 -5.99
CA MET A 121 -15.00 5.70 -4.56
C MET A 121 -14.16 6.95 -4.30
N THR A 122 -13.24 7.30 -5.21
CA THR A 122 -12.37 8.46 -5.08
C THR A 122 -12.91 9.66 -5.86
N TRP A 123 -12.72 9.67 -7.17
CA TRP A 123 -13.11 10.77 -8.06
C TRP A 123 -14.62 11.00 -8.13
N ASP A 124 -15.43 9.96 -8.33
CA ASP A 124 -16.87 10.17 -8.57
C ASP A 124 -17.64 10.54 -7.30
N ASN A 125 -17.21 10.02 -6.15
CA ASN A 125 -17.75 10.39 -4.84
C ASN A 125 -17.05 11.59 -4.20
N ASN A 126 -16.03 12.18 -4.86
CA ASN A 126 -15.13 13.21 -4.33
C ASN A 126 -14.47 12.86 -2.98
N SER A 127 -14.42 11.58 -2.60
CA SER A 127 -14.02 11.19 -1.26
C SER A 127 -12.52 11.17 -1.03
N TRP A 128 -11.72 11.39 -2.07
CA TRP A 128 -10.27 11.47 -2.00
C TRP A 128 -9.79 12.90 -2.16
N TYR A 129 -8.94 13.37 -1.24
CA TYR A 129 -8.24 14.63 -1.42
C TYR A 129 -7.19 14.50 -2.53
N SER A 130 -7.47 15.11 -3.69
CA SER A 130 -6.60 15.05 -4.87
C SER A 130 -5.35 15.91 -4.71
N ASN A 131 -4.41 15.44 -3.90
CA ASN A 131 -3.09 16.03 -3.78
C ASN A 131 -2.33 15.93 -5.11
N GLN A 132 -1.84 17.07 -5.61
CA GLN A 132 -1.03 17.14 -6.84
C GLN A 132 0.48 17.03 -6.56
N SER A 133 0.90 16.90 -5.30
CA SER A 133 2.27 16.62 -4.93
C SER A 133 2.71 15.26 -5.47
N ARG A 134 3.96 15.18 -5.90
CA ARG A 134 4.64 13.93 -6.31
C ARG A 134 5.68 13.48 -5.29
N THR A 135 5.67 14.05 -4.09
CA THR A 135 6.60 13.69 -3.02
C THR A 135 6.11 12.41 -2.33
N ASN A 136 7.06 11.54 -1.94
CA ASN A 136 6.74 10.31 -1.19
C ASN A 136 6.25 10.56 0.25
N TYR A 137 6.44 11.79 0.71
CA TYR A 137 5.98 12.28 2.00
C TYR A 137 5.34 13.64 1.76
N ASP A 138 4.15 13.84 2.31
CA ASP A 138 3.46 15.11 2.22
C ASP A 138 2.91 15.52 3.58
N ASP A 139 3.54 16.54 4.14
CA ASP A 139 3.11 17.18 5.37
C ASP A 139 1.65 17.63 5.30
N LEU A 140 1.14 18.00 4.11
CA LEU A 140 -0.25 18.41 3.97
C LEU A 140 -1.23 17.30 4.34
N LEU A 141 -1.05 16.08 3.81
CA LEU A 141 -1.93 14.94 4.13
C LEU A 141 -1.86 14.58 5.62
N ILE A 142 -0.66 14.57 6.20
CA ILE A 142 -0.48 14.33 7.64
C ILE A 142 -1.19 15.40 8.46
N ASN A 143 -0.99 16.68 8.13
CA ASN A 143 -1.62 17.80 8.82
C ASN A 143 -3.15 17.74 8.70
N MET A 144 -3.69 17.43 7.51
CA MET A 144 -5.13 17.28 7.33
C MET A 144 -5.70 16.17 8.22
N PHE A 145 -5.06 15.01 8.26
CA PHE A 145 -5.50 13.92 9.12
C PHE A 145 -5.42 14.28 10.62
N GLN A 146 -4.32 14.94 11.03
CA GLN A 146 -4.14 15.39 12.42
C GLN A 146 -5.18 16.44 12.86
N ASN A 147 -5.68 17.24 11.92
CA ASN A 147 -6.72 18.25 12.15
C ASN A 147 -8.15 17.70 11.90
N GLU A 148 -8.34 16.38 11.93
CA GLU A 148 -9.65 15.73 11.81
C GLU A 148 -10.36 15.99 10.48
N GLN A 149 -9.60 16.26 9.40
CA GLN A 149 -10.15 16.53 8.07
C GLN A 149 -10.37 15.28 7.22
N ALA A 150 -10.06 14.09 7.73
CA ALA A 150 -10.38 12.86 7.03
C ALA A 150 -10.60 11.65 7.92
N LEU A 151 -11.53 10.80 7.48
CA LEU A 151 -11.85 9.56 8.19
C LEU A 151 -10.75 8.52 8.08
N PHE A 152 -10.22 8.30 6.87
CA PHE A 152 -9.12 7.35 6.61
C PHE A 152 -7.93 8.04 5.93
N MET A 153 -6.73 7.55 6.23
CA MET A 153 -5.51 7.93 5.51
C MET A 153 -4.65 6.70 5.23
N ASP A 154 -4.15 6.59 4.00
CA ASP A 154 -3.05 5.68 3.65
C ASP A 154 -1.75 6.15 4.30
N ILE A 155 -1.05 5.23 4.95
CA ILE A 155 0.27 5.51 5.51
C ILE A 155 1.12 4.24 5.53
N THR A 156 2.43 4.41 5.50
CA THR A 156 3.38 3.32 5.74
C THR A 156 3.88 3.33 7.19
N PHE A 157 4.34 2.19 7.70
CA PHE A 157 4.94 2.14 9.05
C PHE A 157 6.18 3.02 9.19
N PHE A 158 6.86 3.36 8.10
CA PHE A 158 7.93 4.34 8.10
C PHE A 158 7.45 5.72 8.59
N TYR A 159 6.24 6.13 8.17
CA TYR A 159 5.71 7.45 8.46
C TYR A 159 4.75 7.50 9.65
N ILE A 160 4.29 6.37 10.19
CA ILE A 160 3.32 6.35 11.29
C ILE A 160 3.74 7.15 12.53
N ALA A 161 5.05 7.31 12.75
CA ALA A 161 5.59 8.13 13.83
C ALA A 161 5.17 9.60 13.75
N SER A 162 4.81 10.12 12.57
CA SER A 162 4.33 11.49 12.38
C SER A 162 2.99 11.74 13.10
N LEU A 163 2.20 10.69 13.34
CA LEU A 163 0.91 10.77 14.01
C LEU A 163 1.02 10.71 15.54
N ARG A 164 2.23 10.61 16.10
CA ARG A 164 2.42 10.53 17.56
C ARG A 164 1.88 11.75 18.29
N ASP A 165 2.00 12.92 17.69
CA ASP A 165 1.60 14.19 18.30
C ASP A 165 0.17 14.63 17.92
N MET A 166 -0.60 13.77 17.23
CA MET A 166 -2.01 14.02 16.93
C MET A 166 -2.84 14.08 18.22
N ASP A 167 -3.71 15.07 18.37
CA ASP A 167 -4.54 15.21 19.56
C ASP A 167 -5.66 14.16 19.61
N ALA A 168 -6.42 14.01 18.52
CA ALA A 168 -7.46 12.98 18.37
C ALA A 168 -6.87 11.57 18.36
N ASP A 169 -7.66 10.59 18.82
CA ASP A 169 -7.22 9.18 18.79
C ASP A 169 -7.43 8.56 17.40
N PHE A 170 -6.53 7.65 17.02
CA PHE A 170 -6.60 6.95 15.74
C PHE A 170 -6.39 5.46 15.91
N GLY A 171 -6.93 4.70 14.97
CA GLY A 171 -6.71 3.27 14.86
C GLY A 171 -5.95 2.87 13.60
N ILE A 172 -5.35 1.69 13.59
CA ILE A 172 -4.65 1.10 12.43
C ILE A 172 -5.39 -0.15 11.97
N ILE A 173 -5.73 -0.26 10.70
CA ILE A 173 -6.39 -1.41 10.08
C ILE A 173 -5.76 -1.76 8.73
N PRO A 174 -5.89 -3.00 8.24
CA PRO A 174 -5.52 -3.32 6.86
C PRO A 174 -6.44 -2.60 5.86
N TYR A 175 -6.01 -2.57 4.59
CA TYR A 175 -6.91 -2.24 3.50
C TYR A 175 -8.10 -3.21 3.44
N PRO A 176 -9.29 -2.75 3.02
CA PRO A 176 -10.46 -3.60 2.90
C PRO A 176 -10.27 -4.71 1.86
N LYS A 177 -11.01 -5.80 2.01
CA LYS A 177 -11.06 -6.87 1.00
C LYS A 177 -11.90 -6.45 -0.20
N TYR A 178 -11.74 -7.10 -1.33
CA TYR A 178 -12.61 -6.85 -2.48
C TYR A 178 -14.09 -7.09 -2.13
N ASP A 179 -14.37 -8.22 -1.50
CA ASP A 179 -15.68 -8.66 -1.02
C ASP A 179 -15.52 -9.59 0.21
N GLU A 180 -16.64 -10.13 0.71
CA GLU A 180 -16.64 -11.07 1.84
C GLU A 180 -16.15 -12.48 1.46
N GLU A 181 -16.09 -12.82 0.17
CA GLU A 181 -15.62 -14.14 -0.31
C GLU A 181 -14.09 -14.27 -0.23
N GLN A 182 -13.37 -13.14 -0.32
CA GLN A 182 -11.94 -13.10 -0.07
C GLN A 182 -11.63 -13.45 1.40
N GLU A 183 -10.73 -14.41 1.61
CA GLU A 183 -10.38 -14.92 2.95
C GLU A 183 -9.53 -13.91 3.75
N ASN A 184 -8.44 -13.42 3.16
CA ASN A 184 -7.41 -12.65 3.86
C ASN A 184 -7.46 -11.15 3.53
N TYR A 185 -6.92 -10.35 4.44
CA TYR A 185 -6.69 -8.92 4.27
C TYR A 185 -5.26 -8.67 3.78
N TYR A 186 -5.07 -8.41 2.49
CA TYR A 186 -3.73 -8.23 1.93
C TYR A 186 -3.23 -6.79 2.06
N SER A 187 -1.97 -6.64 2.45
CA SER A 187 -1.32 -5.33 2.62
C SER A 187 -0.15 -5.16 1.67
N ARG A 188 -0.13 -4.05 0.92
CA ARG A 188 0.93 -3.73 -0.04
C ARG A 188 2.26 -3.43 0.68
N ILE A 189 3.36 -3.95 0.16
CA ILE A 189 4.71 -3.46 0.48
C ILE A 189 5.22 -2.59 -0.69
N GLU A 190 5.46 -1.30 -0.45
CA GLU A 190 6.06 -0.39 -1.43
C GLU A 190 7.59 -0.58 -1.49
N GLY A 191 7.99 -1.71 -2.04
CA GLY A 191 9.39 -2.01 -2.26
C GLY A 191 10.15 -2.59 -1.07
N CYS A 192 11.36 -3.05 -1.35
CA CYS A 192 12.32 -3.40 -0.32
C CYS A 192 13.74 -3.16 -0.84
N GLU A 193 14.63 -2.77 0.07
CA GLU A 193 16.05 -2.68 -0.28
C GLU A 193 16.65 -4.09 -0.34
N LEU A 194 17.24 -4.45 -1.47
CA LEU A 194 17.85 -5.77 -1.62
C LEU A 194 19.32 -5.69 -1.18
N THR A 195 19.75 -6.63 -0.34
CA THR A 195 21.19 -6.80 -0.09
C THR A 195 21.81 -7.44 -1.33
N CYS A 196 22.80 -6.77 -1.91
CA CYS A 196 23.45 -7.21 -3.14
C CYS A 196 24.91 -7.59 -2.91
N VAL A 197 25.30 -8.76 -3.41
CA VAL A 197 26.70 -9.22 -3.46
C VAL A 197 27.16 -9.23 -4.93
N PRO A 198 28.16 -8.41 -5.29
CA PRO A 198 28.68 -8.38 -6.65
C PRO A 198 29.43 -9.69 -6.96
N VAL A 199 29.42 -10.10 -8.22
CA VAL A 199 30.15 -11.29 -8.69
C VAL A 199 31.67 -11.18 -8.53
N THR A 200 32.16 -9.95 -8.35
CA THR A 200 33.57 -9.62 -8.11
C THR A 200 33.97 -9.69 -6.64
N ALA A 201 33.05 -10.05 -5.73
CA ALA A 201 33.37 -10.22 -4.32
C ALA A 201 34.42 -11.33 -4.13
N GLY A 202 35.54 -10.99 -3.49
CA GLY A 202 36.72 -11.85 -3.43
C GLY A 202 36.64 -13.03 -2.45
N ASP A 203 35.79 -12.94 -1.42
CA ASP A 203 35.63 -13.97 -0.39
C ASP A 203 34.13 -14.21 -0.13
N LEU A 204 33.54 -15.07 -0.97
CA LEU A 204 32.11 -15.38 -0.93
C LEU A 204 31.72 -16.17 0.33
N GLU A 205 32.61 -17.01 0.86
CA GLU A 205 32.35 -17.78 2.08
C GLU A 205 32.27 -16.87 3.30
N ARG A 206 33.24 -15.96 3.47
CA ARG A 206 33.15 -14.97 4.55
C ARG A 206 31.94 -14.06 4.38
N THR A 207 31.63 -13.66 3.15
CA THR A 207 30.47 -12.81 2.85
C THR A 207 29.18 -13.50 3.27
N SER A 208 28.98 -14.77 2.90
CA SER A 208 27.78 -15.52 3.27
C SER A 208 27.67 -15.71 4.78
N ILE A 209 28.76 -16.04 5.47
CA ILE A 209 28.80 -16.16 6.94
C ILE A 209 28.39 -14.85 7.62
N ILE A 210 28.88 -13.71 7.15
CA ILE A 210 28.53 -12.40 7.73
C ILE A 210 27.07 -12.07 7.49
N LEU A 211 26.55 -12.28 6.28
CA LEU A 211 25.15 -12.01 5.97
C LEU A 211 24.20 -12.88 6.79
N GLU A 212 24.51 -14.17 6.95
CA GLU A 212 23.74 -15.09 7.79
C GLU A 212 23.78 -14.65 9.28
N ALA A 213 24.95 -14.29 9.79
CA ALA A 213 25.08 -13.81 11.17
C ALA A 213 24.28 -12.52 11.43
N LEU A 214 24.31 -11.57 10.48
CA LEU A 214 23.52 -10.34 10.55
C LEU A 214 22.02 -10.64 10.51
N ALA A 215 21.56 -11.50 9.60
CA ALA A 215 20.16 -11.89 9.52
C ALA A 215 19.70 -12.60 10.80
N CYS A 216 20.48 -13.54 11.31
CA CYS A 216 20.17 -14.30 12.53
C CYS A 216 20.09 -13.40 13.77
N GLU A 217 21.05 -12.47 13.94
CA GLU A 217 21.05 -11.55 15.06
C GLU A 217 19.89 -10.55 14.94
N SER A 218 19.68 -9.95 13.77
CA SER A 218 18.56 -9.03 13.57
C SER A 218 17.20 -9.70 13.77
N TYR A 219 17.03 -10.97 13.39
CA TYR A 219 15.81 -11.73 13.67
C TYR A 219 15.56 -11.90 15.18
N LYS A 220 16.62 -12.06 15.98
CA LYS A 220 16.51 -12.28 17.42
C LYS A 220 16.35 -10.99 18.23
N SER A 221 16.97 -9.90 17.80
CA SER A 221 17.04 -8.66 18.58
C SER A 221 16.35 -7.48 17.92
N VAL A 222 16.58 -7.24 16.63
CA VAL A 222 16.08 -6.05 15.92
C VAL A 222 14.60 -6.18 15.54
N VAL A 223 14.20 -7.28 14.89
CA VAL A 223 12.81 -7.49 14.45
C VAL A 223 11.84 -7.49 15.65
N PRO A 224 12.10 -8.19 16.77
CA PRO A 224 11.22 -8.14 17.93
C PRO A 224 11.16 -6.75 18.56
N ALA A 225 12.30 -6.04 18.67
CA ALA A 225 12.30 -4.68 19.21
C ALA A 225 11.53 -3.70 18.32
N TYR A 226 11.61 -3.87 16.99
CA TYR A 226 10.85 -3.06 16.05
C TYR A 226 9.35 -3.38 16.12
N TYR A 227 8.98 -4.66 16.01
CA TYR A 227 7.58 -5.07 15.93
C TYR A 227 6.85 -4.99 17.28
N GLU A 228 7.36 -5.68 18.31
CA GLU A 228 6.68 -5.82 19.59
C GLU A 228 6.81 -4.57 20.48
N ILE A 229 7.84 -3.76 20.29
CA ILE A 229 8.04 -2.54 21.08
C ILE A 229 7.71 -1.30 20.25
N ALA A 230 8.38 -1.07 19.12
CA ALA A 230 8.17 0.18 18.39
C ALA A 230 6.76 0.27 17.82
N LEU A 231 6.35 -0.70 16.97
CA LEU A 231 5.02 -0.68 16.36
C LEU A 231 3.91 -0.91 17.40
N LYS A 232 3.91 -2.05 18.10
CA LYS A 232 2.82 -2.46 19.02
C LYS A 232 2.67 -1.63 20.31
N THR A 233 3.65 -0.79 20.68
CA THR A 233 3.55 0.02 21.91
C THR A 233 3.82 1.51 21.73
N LYS A 234 4.75 1.92 20.85
CA LYS A 234 5.13 3.34 20.72
C LYS A 234 4.41 4.07 19.60
N TYR A 235 3.85 3.33 18.63
CA TYR A 235 3.22 3.88 17.43
C TYR A 235 1.75 3.51 17.29
N THR A 236 1.29 2.48 17.99
CA THR A 236 -0.13 2.22 18.23
C THR A 236 -0.61 3.03 19.44
N ARG A 237 -1.90 3.40 19.44
CA ARG A 237 -2.53 4.08 20.57
C ARG A 237 -3.40 3.17 21.43
N ASP A 238 -3.66 1.96 20.94
CA ASP A 238 -4.57 1.01 21.54
C ASP A 238 -4.19 -0.45 21.23
N VAL A 239 -4.85 -1.37 21.92
CA VAL A 239 -4.61 -2.81 21.83
C VAL A 239 -5.18 -3.45 20.57
N ASP A 240 -6.23 -2.87 19.98
CA ASP A 240 -6.86 -3.38 18.77
C ASP A 240 -5.99 -3.10 17.55
N SER A 241 -5.41 -1.89 17.44
CA SER A 241 -4.37 -1.57 16.47
C SER A 241 -3.21 -2.56 16.54
N ALA A 242 -2.71 -2.88 17.73
CA ALA A 242 -1.62 -3.85 17.90
C ALA A 242 -1.98 -5.26 17.38
N ARG A 243 -3.25 -5.67 17.52
CA ARG A 243 -3.79 -6.93 16.99
C ARG A 243 -4.00 -6.88 15.47
N MET A 244 -4.40 -5.74 14.92
CA MET A 244 -4.48 -5.54 13.47
C MET A 244 -3.10 -5.68 12.81
N LEU A 245 -2.03 -5.31 13.51
CA LEU A 245 -0.67 -5.52 13.01
C LEU A 245 -0.38 -7.00 12.75
N ASP A 246 -0.90 -7.93 13.56
CA ASP A 246 -0.67 -9.36 13.31
C ASP A 246 -1.29 -9.75 11.95
N ILE A 247 -2.55 -9.35 11.69
CA ILE A 247 -3.26 -9.58 10.42
C ILE A 247 -2.48 -8.97 9.24
N ILE A 248 -2.05 -7.71 9.38
CA ILE A 248 -1.34 -6.97 8.34
C ILE A 248 -0.02 -7.66 8.00
N PHE A 249 0.80 -7.99 9.01
CA PHE A 249 2.16 -8.49 8.79
C PHE A 249 2.21 -9.94 8.31
N GLU A 250 1.20 -10.74 8.63
CA GLU A 250 1.00 -12.11 8.10
C GLU A 250 0.61 -12.12 6.62
N ASN A 251 -0.08 -11.08 6.14
CA ASN A 251 -0.69 -11.04 4.80
C ASN A 251 -0.10 -9.94 3.90
N ARG A 252 1.21 -9.69 4.00
CA ARG A 252 1.87 -8.69 3.16
C ARG A 252 2.20 -9.24 1.78
N ILE A 253 1.95 -8.43 0.76
CA ILE A 253 2.13 -8.78 -0.64
C ILE A 253 3.15 -7.85 -1.29
N PHE A 254 4.05 -8.48 -2.04
CA PHE A 254 5.05 -7.81 -2.86
C PHE A 254 4.71 -8.04 -4.33
N ASP A 255 4.17 -7.01 -4.98
CA ASP A 255 3.85 -7.05 -6.40
C ASP A 255 5.07 -6.55 -7.21
N LEU A 256 5.61 -7.43 -8.06
CA LEU A 256 6.81 -7.14 -8.84
C LEU A 256 6.63 -5.95 -9.78
N GLY A 257 5.45 -5.77 -10.35
CA GLY A 257 5.23 -4.65 -11.25
C GLY A 257 4.98 -3.33 -10.52
N ASP A 258 4.39 -3.38 -9.33
CA ASP A 258 4.30 -2.23 -8.41
C ASP A 258 5.67 -1.75 -7.92
N THR A 259 6.61 -2.69 -7.73
CA THR A 259 7.92 -2.40 -7.14
C THR A 259 9.08 -2.38 -8.14
N ILE A 260 9.39 -3.50 -8.77
CA ILE A 260 10.62 -3.67 -9.58
C ILE A 260 10.46 -2.96 -10.92
N TRP A 261 9.29 -3.08 -11.55
CA TRP A 261 8.93 -2.40 -12.79
C TRP A 261 8.01 -1.19 -12.52
N CYS A 262 8.19 -0.52 -11.37
CA CYS A 262 7.35 0.62 -11.00
C CYS A 262 7.43 1.76 -12.03
N THR A 263 8.59 1.94 -12.68
CA THR A 263 8.79 2.96 -13.72
C THR A 263 7.99 2.66 -14.98
N GLU A 264 7.72 1.40 -15.28
CA GLU A 264 6.91 0.98 -16.43
C GLU A 264 5.41 0.86 -16.10
N LEU A 265 5.05 0.70 -14.82
CA LEU A 265 3.68 0.45 -14.38
C LEU A 265 3.15 1.56 -13.44
N ARG A 266 3.47 1.49 -12.15
CA ARG A 266 2.93 2.40 -11.12
C ARG A 266 3.24 3.87 -11.41
N ASP A 267 4.53 4.23 -11.45
CA ASP A 267 5.00 5.61 -11.61
C ASP A 267 4.90 6.05 -13.09
N GLY A 268 5.13 5.13 -14.02
CA GLY A 268 5.13 5.44 -15.46
C GLY A 268 3.74 5.62 -16.08
N VAL A 269 2.73 4.95 -15.53
CA VAL A 269 1.41 4.89 -16.15
C VAL A 269 0.30 5.19 -15.14
N PHE A 270 0.15 4.38 -14.10
CA PHE A 270 -1.03 4.43 -13.24
C PHE A 270 -1.12 5.68 -12.38
N GLU A 271 0.00 6.20 -11.88
CA GLU A 271 0.06 7.48 -11.16
C GLU A 271 -0.49 8.61 -12.05
N GLY A 272 0.07 8.74 -13.26
CA GLY A 272 -0.36 9.77 -14.21
C GLY A 272 -1.81 9.60 -14.64
N MET A 273 -2.29 8.37 -14.80
CA MET A 273 -3.70 8.13 -15.10
C MET A 273 -4.59 8.60 -13.95
N PHE A 274 -4.25 8.22 -12.72
CA PHE A 274 -5.05 8.51 -11.55
C PHE A 274 -5.08 10.01 -11.23
N MET A 275 -3.92 10.69 -11.26
CA MET A 275 -3.81 12.13 -11.02
C MET A 275 -4.64 12.98 -11.98
N ASN A 276 -4.81 12.52 -13.23
CA ASN A 276 -5.50 13.26 -14.28
C ASN A 276 -6.94 12.75 -14.52
N ASN A 277 -7.45 11.86 -13.66
CA ASN A 277 -8.73 11.18 -13.86
C ASN A 277 -8.85 10.53 -15.26
N ASP A 278 -7.74 10.04 -15.83
CA ASP A 278 -7.70 9.35 -17.11
C ASP A 278 -8.19 7.91 -16.93
N ARG A 279 -9.33 7.60 -17.53
CA ARG A 279 -9.99 6.29 -17.44
C ARG A 279 -9.83 5.44 -18.69
N ALA A 280 -8.98 5.85 -19.64
CA ALA A 280 -8.76 5.14 -20.90
C ALA A 280 -7.88 3.89 -20.74
N LEU A 281 -8.23 3.00 -19.81
CA LEU A 281 -7.43 1.85 -19.41
C LEU A 281 -7.10 0.92 -20.59
N SER A 282 -8.08 0.58 -21.43
CA SER A 282 -7.87 -0.31 -22.59
C SER A 282 -6.82 0.24 -23.57
N SER A 283 -6.81 1.56 -23.81
CA SER A 283 -5.82 2.21 -24.66
C SER A 283 -4.42 2.15 -24.04
N LYS A 284 -4.33 2.29 -22.73
CA LYS A 284 -3.06 2.23 -21.98
C LYS A 284 -2.48 0.82 -21.98
N PHE A 285 -3.30 -0.20 -21.74
CA PHE A 285 -2.87 -1.60 -21.82
C PHE A 285 -2.25 -1.97 -23.16
N ALA A 286 -2.85 -1.53 -24.28
CA ALA A 286 -2.28 -1.78 -25.60
C ALA A 286 -0.86 -1.18 -25.76
N SER A 287 -0.60 -0.03 -25.14
CA SER A 287 0.74 0.59 -25.16
C SER A 287 1.75 -0.04 -24.19
N MET A 288 1.26 -0.61 -23.09
CA MET A 288 2.09 -1.20 -22.04
C MET A 288 2.56 -2.61 -22.40
N GLN A 289 1.73 -3.42 -23.08
CA GLN A 289 2.03 -4.83 -23.35
C GLN A 289 3.40 -5.02 -23.99
N THR A 290 3.66 -4.36 -25.12
CA THR A 290 4.95 -4.46 -25.83
C THR A 290 6.12 -4.02 -24.94
N THR A 291 5.95 -2.92 -24.21
CA THR A 291 7.01 -2.39 -23.33
C THR A 291 7.33 -3.36 -22.20
N MET A 292 6.30 -3.94 -21.57
CA MET A 292 6.47 -4.91 -20.49
C MET A 292 7.07 -6.20 -20.99
N ASP A 293 6.61 -6.74 -22.11
CA ASP A 293 7.15 -7.98 -22.68
C ASP A 293 8.64 -7.85 -23.00
N GLU A 294 9.06 -6.73 -23.60
CA GLU A 294 10.48 -6.45 -23.87
C GLU A 294 11.32 -6.34 -22.59
N LYS A 295 10.79 -5.66 -21.56
CA LYS A 295 11.49 -5.44 -20.28
C LYS A 295 11.62 -6.74 -19.48
N LEU A 296 10.57 -7.55 -19.45
CA LEU A 296 10.55 -8.85 -18.80
C LEU A 296 11.50 -9.80 -19.51
N ALA A 297 11.43 -9.91 -20.84
CA ALA A 297 12.32 -10.78 -21.62
C ALA A 297 13.80 -10.44 -21.40
N LYS A 298 14.17 -9.15 -21.46
CA LYS A 298 15.54 -8.71 -21.22
C LYS A 298 16.02 -9.01 -19.80
N THR A 299 15.12 -8.88 -18.82
CA THR A 299 15.46 -9.19 -17.41
C THR A 299 15.65 -10.69 -17.26
N ILE A 300 14.75 -11.51 -17.79
CA ILE A 300 14.86 -12.98 -17.76
C ILE A 300 16.19 -13.42 -18.40
N GLU A 301 16.50 -12.93 -19.61
CA GLU A 301 17.77 -13.21 -20.31
C GLU A 301 18.97 -12.92 -19.40
N ALA A 302 19.03 -11.73 -18.79
CA ALA A 302 20.12 -11.33 -17.90
C ALA A 302 20.27 -12.19 -16.63
N PHE A 303 19.23 -12.92 -16.21
CA PHE A 303 19.27 -13.86 -15.08
C PHE A 303 19.42 -15.33 -15.50
N THR A 304 19.28 -15.64 -16.79
CA THR A 304 19.37 -17.01 -17.33
C THR A 304 20.62 -17.27 -18.16
N GLU A 305 21.29 -16.22 -18.66
CA GLU A 305 22.58 -16.36 -19.34
C GLU A 305 23.72 -16.51 -18.31
N ASP A 306 24.21 -17.74 -18.19
CA ASP A 306 25.50 -18.11 -17.55
C ASP A 306 26.66 -18.08 -18.58
#